data_AF-A0AAE4CXA9-F1
#
_entry.id   AF-A0AAE4CXA9-F1
#
_cell.length_a   1.000
_cell.length_b   1.000
_cell.length_c   1.000
_cell.angle_alpha   90.00
_cell.angle_beta   90.00
_cell.angle_gamma   90.00
#
_symmetry.space_group_name_H-M   'P 1'
#
loop_
_entity.id
_entity.type
_entity.pdbx_description
1 polymer ?
#
loop_
_entity_poly.entity_id
_entity_poly.type
_entity_poly.pdbx_seq_one_letter_code
_entity_poly.pdbx_strand_id
1 'polypeptide(L)'
;METQAEEITRPCAHCGRPVPQKASAGRPFRYCRDNDGECQRASRTSRMRQRSAPGLAGQVARTWEAVDRLDQLVTTLSDALHAELSPAGVERQLAEVRAETAAQVAAAHSARDEAREDADAARSAASLATHAAAAAQEQAAESDRRAEAAEARAAAAESAAREARAARVAAEQAATGAEALRRQAADDRDTARAEVTALRRELEAERRYQDELSRDLETTRAARAALAVDLERAADAHAAVEAELRESVTALAAAHGDLATSREETAAARRELAAQQQRTRDQETATVRVRAELAAERARVAQLTTELADARALAGTVAARDAAIVHLNEQLTALRAERNAAVAQAGQLAGQVSNLASALANLGSRATHGGSDSG
;
A
#
# COMPACT_ATOMS: atom_id res chain seq x y z
N MET A 1 -85.44 44.34 -145.50
CA MET A 1 -86.31 44.11 -146.66
C MET A 1 -87.74 44.30 -146.19
N GLU A 2 -88.32 45.45 -146.51
CA GLU A 2 -89.73 45.76 -146.27
C GLU A 2 -90.59 44.86 -147.18
N THR A 3 -91.14 43.79 -146.62
CA THR A 3 -92.17 42.99 -147.27
C THR A 3 -93.50 43.72 -147.11
N GLN A 4 -94.01 44.22 -148.23
CA GLN A 4 -95.37 44.74 -148.37
C GLN A 4 -96.36 43.72 -147.79
N ALA A 5 -97.00 44.07 -146.67
CA ALA A 5 -98.03 43.24 -146.07
C ALA A 5 -99.26 43.26 -146.98
N GLU A 6 -99.42 42.21 -147.77
CA GLU A 6 -100.65 41.89 -148.49
C GLU A 6 -101.81 41.89 -147.48
N GLU A 7 -102.78 42.79 -147.63
CA GLU A 7 -103.98 42.83 -146.78
C GLU A 7 -104.82 41.56 -147.03
N ILE A 8 -104.53 40.50 -146.27
CA ILE A 8 -105.31 39.25 -146.30
C ILE A 8 -106.73 39.59 -145.82
N THR A 9 -107.67 39.62 -146.75
CA THR A 9 -109.11 39.81 -146.47
C THR A 9 -109.79 38.45 -146.44
N ARG A 10 -110.54 38.15 -145.37
CA ARG A 10 -111.38 36.94 -145.26
C ARG A 10 -112.86 37.31 -145.26
N PRO A 11 -113.74 36.52 -145.87
CA PRO A 11 -115.17 36.80 -145.85
C PRO A 11 -115.73 36.73 -144.43
N CYS A 12 -116.57 37.69 -144.07
CA CYS A 12 -117.33 37.69 -142.82
C CYS A 12 -118.19 36.43 -142.73
N ALA A 13 -118.11 35.71 -141.61
CA ALA A 13 -118.86 34.47 -141.40
C ALA A 13 -120.39 34.67 -141.26
N HIS A 14 -120.89 35.92 -141.34
CA HIS A 14 -122.32 36.20 -141.35
C HIS A 14 -122.81 36.76 -142.70
N CYS A 15 -122.21 37.84 -143.19
CA CYS A 15 -122.66 38.54 -144.39
C CYS A 15 -121.75 38.35 -145.61
N GLY A 16 -120.64 37.62 -145.49
CA GLY A 16 -119.70 37.37 -146.60
C GLY A 16 -118.81 38.54 -147.01
N ARG A 17 -119.04 39.76 -146.48
CA ARG A 17 -118.25 40.96 -146.81
C ARG A 17 -116.77 40.77 -146.45
N PRO A 18 -115.80 41.24 -147.26
CA PRO A 18 -114.38 41.10 -146.95
C PRO A 18 -114.03 41.85 -145.66
N VAL A 19 -113.47 41.13 -144.70
CA VAL A 19 -113.01 41.67 -143.42
C VAL A 19 -111.48 41.66 -143.43
N PRO A 20 -110.82 42.83 -143.33
CA PRO A 20 -109.36 42.90 -143.28
C PRO A 20 -108.85 42.20 -142.02
N GLN A 21 -107.89 41.29 -142.19
CA GLN A 21 -107.27 40.56 -141.09
C GLN A 21 -106.07 41.33 -140.55
N LYS A 22 -105.75 41.12 -139.26
CA LYS A 22 -104.47 41.59 -138.69
C LYS A 22 -103.34 40.67 -139.14
N ALA A 23 -102.20 41.23 -139.51
CA ALA A 23 -101.00 40.49 -139.90
C ALA A 23 -100.25 39.82 -138.72
N SER A 24 -100.69 40.01 -137.46
CA SER A 24 -99.96 39.59 -136.26
C SER A 24 -100.69 38.50 -135.45
N ALA A 25 -99.91 37.62 -134.80
CA ALA A 25 -100.36 36.48 -134.00
C ALA A 25 -101.52 36.81 -133.04
N GLY A 26 -102.70 36.29 -133.35
CA GLY A 26 -103.95 36.47 -132.61
C GLY A 26 -105.10 35.80 -133.35
N ARG A 27 -106.25 35.59 -132.68
CA ARG A 27 -107.39 34.90 -133.29
C ARG A 27 -107.89 35.69 -134.51
N PRO A 28 -107.96 35.08 -135.71
CA PRO A 28 -108.46 35.76 -136.91
C PRO A 28 -109.84 36.37 -136.71
N PHE A 29 -110.06 37.56 -137.29
CA PHE A 29 -111.35 38.22 -137.24
C PHE A 29 -112.36 37.47 -138.10
N ARG A 30 -113.42 36.96 -137.43
CA ARG A 30 -114.43 36.10 -138.06
C ARG A 30 -115.67 36.88 -138.55
N TYR A 31 -115.86 38.12 -138.10
CA TYR A 31 -117.04 38.94 -138.40
C TYR A 31 -116.65 40.38 -138.74
N CYS A 32 -117.52 41.07 -139.50
CA CYS A 32 -117.46 42.50 -139.79
C CYS A 32 -117.43 43.34 -138.51
N ARG A 33 -116.59 44.37 -138.50
CA ARG A 33 -116.37 45.28 -137.37
C ARG A 33 -116.87 46.69 -137.66
N ASP A 34 -117.03 47.02 -138.93
CA ASP A 34 -117.58 48.25 -139.51
C ASP A 34 -119.07 48.45 -139.21
N ASN A 35 -119.78 47.42 -138.71
CA ASN A 35 -121.22 47.46 -138.47
C ASN A 35 -121.58 47.34 -136.97
N ASP A 36 -120.80 47.94 -136.05
CA ASP A 36 -121.02 47.89 -134.59
C ASP A 36 -121.29 46.48 -134.03
N GLY A 37 -120.60 45.48 -134.58
CA GLY A 37 -120.77 44.08 -134.19
C GLY A 37 -122.15 43.48 -134.49
N GLU A 38 -122.98 44.12 -135.31
CA GLU A 38 -124.26 43.59 -135.83
C GLU A 38 -124.09 42.17 -136.37
N CYS A 39 -123.09 41.93 -137.23
CA CYS A 39 -122.86 40.61 -137.81
C CYS A 39 -122.55 39.52 -136.76
N GLN A 40 -121.81 39.87 -135.71
CA GLN A 40 -121.52 38.96 -134.60
C GLN A 40 -122.79 38.70 -133.77
N ARG A 41 -123.57 39.75 -133.47
CA ARG A 41 -124.83 39.67 -132.73
C ARG A 41 -125.88 38.88 -133.50
N ALA A 42 -126.07 39.14 -134.79
CA ALA A 42 -127.00 38.43 -135.68
C ALA A 42 -126.64 36.95 -135.82
N SER A 43 -125.35 36.62 -135.99
CA SER A 43 -124.88 35.22 -135.96
C SER A 43 -125.11 34.54 -134.60
N ARG A 44 -124.97 35.27 -133.48
CA ARG A 44 -125.26 34.76 -132.13
C ARG A 44 -126.76 34.51 -131.94
N THR A 45 -127.61 35.47 -132.33
CA THR A 45 -129.07 35.36 -132.26
C THR A 45 -129.58 34.25 -133.16
N SER A 46 -129.04 34.10 -134.38
CA SER A 46 -129.36 33.00 -135.30
C SER A 46 -129.03 31.64 -134.67
N ARG A 47 -127.84 31.49 -134.08
CA ARG A 47 -127.45 30.27 -133.35
C ARG A 47 -128.30 30.01 -132.10
N MET A 48 -128.68 31.04 -131.36
CA MET A 48 -129.62 30.89 -130.23
C MET A 48 -130.99 30.43 -130.71
N ARG A 49 -131.53 31.03 -131.77
CA ARG A 49 -132.81 30.63 -132.37
C ARG A 49 -132.78 29.19 -132.89
N GLN A 50 -131.68 28.79 -133.53
CA GLN A 50 -131.50 27.40 -134.00
C GLN A 50 -131.37 26.41 -132.83
N ARG A 51 -130.66 26.78 -131.75
CA ARG A 51 -130.56 25.94 -130.53
C ARG A 51 -131.88 25.77 -129.79
N SER A 52 -132.70 26.82 -129.77
CA SER A 52 -133.96 26.89 -129.04
C SER A 52 -135.18 26.56 -129.91
N ALA A 53 -134.98 26.18 -131.18
CA ALA A 53 -136.06 25.78 -132.07
C ALA A 53 -136.70 24.46 -131.59
N PRO A 54 -138.03 24.38 -131.40
CA PRO A 54 -138.69 23.14 -131.04
C PRO A 54 -138.65 22.12 -132.18
N GLY A 55 -138.46 20.84 -131.84
CA GLY A 55 -138.42 19.73 -132.80
C GLY A 55 -137.01 19.32 -133.25
N LEU A 56 -136.96 18.54 -134.35
CA LEU A 56 -135.76 17.85 -134.83
C LEU A 56 -134.58 18.79 -135.11
N ALA A 57 -134.85 20.01 -135.61
CA ALA A 57 -133.82 20.98 -135.95
C ALA A 57 -133.01 21.47 -134.73
N GLY A 58 -133.66 21.71 -133.58
CA GLY A 58 -132.97 22.14 -132.36
C GLY A 58 -132.22 21.00 -131.67
N GLN A 59 -132.72 19.75 -131.78
CA GLN A 59 -131.97 18.57 -131.34
C GLN A 59 -130.72 18.38 -132.20
N VAL A 60 -130.83 18.50 -133.53
CA VAL A 60 -129.70 18.44 -134.47
C VAL A 60 -128.66 19.53 -134.17
N ALA A 61 -129.08 20.76 -133.86
CA ALA A 61 -128.16 21.84 -133.51
C ALA A 61 -127.36 21.54 -132.21
N ARG A 62 -128.02 20.99 -131.18
CA ARG A 62 -127.34 20.62 -129.92
C ARG A 62 -126.41 19.42 -130.08
N THR A 63 -126.80 18.43 -130.89
CA THR A 63 -125.90 17.30 -131.21
C THR A 63 -124.67 17.79 -131.97
N TRP A 64 -124.81 18.75 -132.89
CA TRP A 64 -123.67 19.36 -133.58
C TRP A 64 -122.73 20.11 -132.64
N GLU A 65 -123.23 20.76 -131.59
CA GLU A 65 -122.37 21.40 -130.59
C GLU A 65 -121.65 20.41 -129.66
N ALA A 66 -122.30 19.29 -129.34
CA ALA A 66 -121.65 18.20 -128.64
C ALA A 66 -120.53 17.59 -129.50
N VAL A 67 -120.77 17.45 -130.81
CA VAL A 67 -119.76 17.04 -131.79
C VAL A 67 -118.60 18.05 -131.84
N ASP A 68 -118.87 19.36 -131.87
CA ASP A 68 -117.84 20.41 -131.90
C ASP A 68 -116.99 20.43 -130.60
N ARG A 69 -117.61 20.14 -129.43
CA ARG A 69 -116.86 19.98 -128.17
C ARG A 69 -116.02 18.71 -128.14
N LEU A 70 -116.56 17.60 -128.66
CA LEU A 70 -115.80 16.37 -128.77
C LEU A 70 -114.62 16.57 -129.72
N ASP A 71 -114.81 17.27 -130.83
CA ASP A 71 -113.75 17.63 -131.76
C ASP A 71 -112.67 18.51 -131.10
N GLN A 72 -113.07 19.48 -130.29
CA GLN A 72 -112.13 20.31 -129.52
C GLN A 72 -111.36 19.51 -128.45
N LEU A 73 -112.02 18.58 -127.76
CA LEU A 73 -111.37 17.68 -126.80
C LEU A 73 -110.41 16.72 -127.48
N VAL A 74 -110.82 16.12 -128.61
CA VAL A 74 -109.98 15.25 -129.44
C VAL A 74 -108.77 16.03 -129.95
N THR A 75 -108.96 17.28 -130.38
CA THR A 75 -107.85 18.15 -130.80
C THR A 75 -106.90 18.43 -129.65
N THR A 76 -107.41 18.80 -128.46
CA THR A 76 -106.57 19.09 -127.29
C THR A 76 -105.84 17.85 -126.79
N LEU A 77 -106.50 16.69 -126.77
CA LEU A 77 -105.89 15.41 -126.44
C LEU A 77 -104.87 15.00 -127.49
N SER A 78 -105.15 15.22 -128.78
CA SER A 78 -104.21 14.91 -129.86
C SER A 78 -102.99 15.82 -129.80
N ASP A 79 -103.15 17.11 -129.50
CA ASP A 79 -102.05 18.06 -129.33
C ASP A 79 -101.21 17.74 -128.10
N ALA A 80 -101.84 17.38 -126.97
CA ALA A 80 -101.12 16.94 -125.77
C ALA A 80 -100.41 15.60 -126.00
N LEU A 81 -101.08 14.64 -126.63
CA LEU A 81 -100.50 13.35 -126.97
C LEU A 81 -99.38 13.52 -128.01
N HIS A 82 -99.50 14.43 -128.96
CA HIS A 82 -98.44 14.77 -129.91
C HIS A 82 -97.30 15.53 -129.21
N ALA A 83 -97.57 16.41 -128.26
CA ALA A 83 -96.53 17.09 -127.49
C ALA A 83 -95.69 16.13 -126.64
N GLU A 84 -96.29 15.04 -126.13
CA GLU A 84 -95.58 14.03 -125.32
C GLU A 84 -95.06 12.83 -126.13
N LEU A 85 -95.77 12.37 -127.17
CA LEU A 85 -95.40 11.21 -128.01
C LEU A 85 -94.73 11.59 -129.34
N SER A 86 -94.65 12.88 -129.70
CA SER A 86 -93.78 13.28 -130.81
C SER A 86 -92.32 13.00 -130.47
N PRO A 87 -91.46 12.80 -131.49
CA PRO A 87 -90.02 12.64 -131.28
C PRO A 87 -89.43 13.75 -130.37
N ALA A 88 -89.84 15.01 -130.56
CA ALA A 88 -89.37 16.13 -129.75
C ALA A 88 -89.83 16.07 -128.29
N GLY A 89 -91.06 15.59 -128.03
CA GLY A 89 -91.59 15.38 -126.67
C GLY A 89 -90.81 14.32 -125.89
N VAL A 90 -90.57 13.18 -126.53
CA VAL A 90 -89.80 12.07 -125.97
C VAL A 90 -88.33 12.48 -125.75
N GLU A 91 -87.72 13.21 -126.69
CA GLU A 91 -86.37 13.72 -126.53
C GLU A 91 -86.24 14.69 -125.33
N ARG A 92 -87.25 15.55 -125.10
CA ARG A 92 -87.30 16.43 -123.93
C ARG A 92 -87.42 15.63 -122.62
N GLN A 93 -88.35 14.67 -122.55
CA GLN A 93 -88.47 13.79 -121.37
C GLN A 93 -87.19 13.01 -121.12
N LEU A 94 -86.56 12.48 -122.17
CA LEU A 94 -85.31 11.76 -122.07
C LEU A 94 -84.15 12.68 -121.63
N ALA A 95 -84.12 13.93 -122.10
CA ALA A 95 -83.15 14.93 -121.66
C ALA A 95 -83.33 15.31 -120.19
N GLU A 96 -84.58 15.45 -119.72
CA GLU A 96 -84.90 15.69 -118.31
C GLU A 96 -84.45 14.53 -117.43
N VAL A 97 -84.83 13.29 -117.77
CA VAL A 97 -84.39 12.08 -117.04
C VAL A 97 -82.86 11.95 -117.06
N ARG A 98 -82.20 12.27 -118.19
CA ARG A 98 -80.73 12.28 -118.27
C ARG A 98 -80.12 13.35 -117.37
N ALA A 99 -80.72 14.54 -117.30
CA ALA A 99 -80.25 15.62 -116.43
C ALA A 99 -80.43 15.26 -114.95
N GLU A 100 -81.58 14.71 -114.56
CA GLU A 100 -81.84 14.22 -113.20
C GLU A 100 -80.87 13.10 -112.83
N THR A 101 -80.68 12.12 -113.71
CA THR A 101 -79.73 11.02 -113.49
C THR A 101 -78.30 11.55 -113.37
N ALA A 102 -77.90 12.50 -114.22
CA ALA A 102 -76.59 13.14 -114.13
C ALA A 102 -76.41 13.90 -112.80
N ALA A 103 -77.44 14.60 -112.33
CA ALA A 103 -77.42 15.28 -111.04
C ALA A 103 -77.32 14.29 -109.86
N GLN A 104 -78.05 13.18 -109.90
CA GLN A 104 -77.97 12.12 -108.89
C GLN A 104 -76.58 11.46 -108.87
N VAL A 105 -75.99 11.19 -110.04
CA VAL A 105 -74.63 10.63 -110.15
C VAL A 105 -73.59 11.62 -109.62
N ALA A 106 -73.72 12.91 -109.94
CA ALA A 106 -72.85 13.94 -109.40
C ALA A 106 -72.96 14.02 -107.87
N ALA A 107 -74.17 14.03 -107.32
CA ALA A 107 -74.39 14.01 -105.88
C ALA A 107 -73.81 12.76 -105.20
N ALA A 108 -73.97 11.58 -105.82
CA ALA A 108 -73.38 10.34 -105.32
C ALA A 108 -71.84 10.37 -105.36
N HIS A 109 -71.24 10.99 -106.37
CA HIS A 109 -69.79 11.18 -106.43
C HIS A 109 -69.29 12.14 -105.37
N SER A 110 -69.94 13.29 -105.18
CA SER A 110 -69.62 14.23 -104.10
C SER A 110 -69.71 13.57 -102.73
N ALA A 111 -70.81 12.87 -102.43
CA ALA A 111 -70.98 12.17 -101.16
C ALA A 111 -69.94 11.05 -100.94
N ARG A 112 -69.54 10.35 -102.00
CA ARG A 112 -68.46 9.34 -101.93
C ARG A 112 -67.11 9.98 -101.64
N ASP A 113 -66.81 11.11 -102.27
CA ASP A 113 -65.53 11.78 -102.13
C ASP A 113 -65.44 12.46 -100.74
N GLU A 114 -66.52 13.07 -100.25
CA GLU A 114 -66.65 13.54 -98.86
C GLU A 114 -66.44 12.39 -97.85
N ALA A 115 -67.11 11.25 -98.05
CA ALA A 115 -66.94 10.09 -97.19
C ALA A 115 -65.51 9.51 -97.21
N ARG A 116 -64.78 9.66 -98.32
CA ARG A 116 -63.36 9.26 -98.42
C ARG A 116 -62.47 10.21 -97.64
N GLU A 117 -62.67 11.51 -97.78
CA GLU A 117 -61.94 12.55 -97.04
C GLU A 117 -62.16 12.39 -95.52
N ASP A 118 -63.40 12.17 -95.08
CA ASP A 118 -63.73 11.91 -93.67
C ASP A 118 -63.03 10.64 -93.16
N ALA A 119 -62.99 9.58 -93.96
CA ALA A 119 -62.32 8.35 -93.58
C ALA A 119 -60.80 8.51 -93.51
N ASP A 120 -60.18 9.30 -94.40
CA ASP A 120 -58.76 9.65 -94.35
C ASP A 120 -58.42 10.53 -93.15
N ALA A 121 -59.27 11.50 -92.84
CA ALA A 121 -59.14 12.34 -91.64
C ALA A 121 -59.24 11.51 -90.36
N ALA A 122 -60.22 10.61 -90.28
CA ALA A 122 -60.40 9.70 -89.14
C ALA A 122 -59.20 8.74 -88.97
N ARG A 123 -58.67 8.18 -90.08
CA ARG A 123 -57.45 7.35 -90.05
C ARG A 123 -56.24 8.13 -89.54
N SER A 124 -56.06 9.36 -90.03
CA SER A 124 -54.96 10.24 -89.62
C SER A 124 -55.06 10.61 -88.13
N ALA A 125 -56.26 10.96 -87.67
CA ALA A 125 -56.52 11.25 -86.26
C ALA A 125 -56.27 10.01 -85.37
N ALA A 126 -56.68 8.82 -85.79
CA ALA A 126 -56.42 7.58 -85.06
C ALA A 126 -54.91 7.28 -84.96
N SER A 127 -54.16 7.44 -86.05
CA SER A 127 -52.70 7.26 -86.05
C SER A 127 -52.02 8.25 -85.09
N LEU A 128 -52.41 9.53 -85.12
CA LEU A 128 -51.90 10.54 -84.18
C LEU A 128 -52.23 10.19 -82.72
N ALA A 129 -53.45 9.72 -82.46
CA ALA A 129 -53.85 9.28 -81.13
C ALA A 129 -53.04 8.07 -80.64
N THR A 130 -52.77 7.09 -81.52
CA THR A 130 -51.90 5.95 -81.20
C THR A 130 -50.47 6.39 -80.89
N HIS A 131 -49.90 7.29 -81.70
CA HIS A 131 -48.56 7.83 -81.45
C HIS A 131 -48.49 8.62 -80.14
N ALA A 132 -49.50 9.45 -79.85
CA ALA A 132 -49.59 10.19 -78.59
C ALA A 132 -49.72 9.25 -77.38
N ALA A 133 -50.52 8.20 -77.48
CA ALA A 133 -50.67 7.20 -76.42
C ALA A 133 -49.36 6.42 -76.18
N ALA A 134 -48.65 6.03 -77.25
CA ALA A 134 -47.35 5.36 -77.13
C ALA A 134 -46.30 6.28 -76.46
N ALA A 135 -46.24 7.56 -76.84
CA ALA A 135 -45.36 8.53 -76.22
C ALA A 135 -45.69 8.76 -74.73
N ALA A 136 -46.97 8.83 -74.37
CA ALA A 136 -47.40 8.95 -72.98
C ALA A 136 -47.03 7.71 -72.15
N GLN A 137 -47.16 6.51 -72.71
CA GLN A 137 -46.74 5.27 -72.06
C GLN A 137 -45.23 5.20 -71.85
N GLU A 138 -44.43 5.63 -72.83
CA GLU A 138 -42.98 5.69 -72.70
C GLU A 138 -42.54 6.70 -71.62
N GLN A 139 -43.19 7.86 -71.57
CA GLN A 139 -42.94 8.86 -70.51
C GLN A 139 -43.32 8.35 -69.13
N ALA A 140 -44.45 7.64 -68.99
CA ALA A 140 -44.85 7.02 -67.74
C ALA A 140 -43.83 5.96 -67.30
N ALA A 141 -43.43 5.06 -68.20
CA ALA A 141 -42.42 4.04 -67.91
C ALA A 141 -41.06 4.64 -67.52
N GLU A 142 -40.65 5.74 -68.16
CA GLU A 142 -39.43 6.46 -67.78
C GLU A 142 -39.55 7.14 -66.42
N SER A 143 -40.72 7.70 -66.09
CA SER A 143 -41.00 8.25 -64.76
C SER A 143 -40.92 7.17 -63.69
N ASP A 144 -41.50 6.00 -63.94
CA ASP A 144 -41.47 4.87 -63.01
C ASP A 144 -40.03 4.38 -62.79
N ARG A 145 -39.25 4.20 -63.87
CA ARG A 145 -37.81 3.86 -63.76
C ARG A 145 -37.02 4.89 -62.95
N ARG A 146 -37.32 6.18 -63.11
CA ARG A 146 -36.67 7.25 -62.32
C ARG A 146 -37.06 7.19 -60.86
N ALA A 147 -38.32 6.90 -60.55
CA ALA A 147 -38.81 6.74 -59.18
C ALA A 147 -38.13 5.54 -58.51
N GLU A 148 -38.14 4.36 -59.15
CA GLU A 148 -37.47 3.16 -58.66
C GLU A 148 -35.97 3.39 -58.43
N ALA A 149 -35.29 4.06 -59.37
CA ALA A 149 -33.88 4.40 -59.22
C ALA A 149 -33.62 5.42 -58.10
N ALA A 150 -34.57 6.32 -57.81
CA ALA A 150 -34.46 7.25 -56.68
C ALA A 150 -34.65 6.53 -55.35
N GLU A 151 -35.64 5.64 -55.25
CA GLU A 151 -35.89 4.81 -54.07
C GLU A 151 -34.71 3.88 -53.77
N ALA A 152 -34.15 3.21 -54.78
CA ALA A 152 -32.97 2.37 -54.63
C ALA A 152 -31.75 3.17 -54.11
N ARG A 153 -31.55 4.39 -54.62
CA ARG A 153 -30.50 5.30 -54.13
C ARG A 153 -30.74 5.75 -52.70
N ALA A 154 -31.98 6.06 -52.33
CA ALA A 154 -32.34 6.42 -50.97
C ALA A 154 -32.11 5.26 -49.99
N ALA A 155 -32.54 4.04 -50.33
CA ALA A 155 -32.32 2.85 -49.52
C ALA A 155 -30.82 2.54 -49.33
N ALA A 156 -30.03 2.67 -50.39
CA ALA A 156 -28.57 2.52 -50.32
C ALA A 156 -27.92 3.59 -49.42
N ALA A 157 -28.34 4.84 -49.53
CA ALA A 157 -27.85 5.94 -48.69
C ALA A 157 -28.21 5.72 -47.21
N GLU A 158 -29.41 5.23 -46.92
CA GLU A 158 -29.81 4.88 -45.55
C GLU A 158 -29.00 3.71 -44.99
N SER A 159 -28.72 2.67 -45.79
CA SER A 159 -27.86 1.56 -45.36
C SER A 159 -26.45 2.04 -45.04
N ALA A 160 -25.85 2.83 -45.94
CA ALA A 160 -24.54 3.42 -45.73
C ALA A 160 -24.52 4.34 -44.48
N ALA A 161 -25.59 5.10 -44.23
CA ALA A 161 -25.70 5.92 -43.03
C ALA A 161 -25.81 5.09 -41.75
N ARG A 162 -26.55 3.96 -41.77
CA ARG A 162 -26.62 3.02 -40.63
C ARG A 162 -25.26 2.38 -40.36
N GLU A 163 -24.57 1.92 -41.38
CA GLU A 163 -23.23 1.35 -41.29
C GLU A 163 -22.22 2.37 -40.74
N ALA A 164 -22.25 3.61 -41.23
CA ALA A 164 -21.38 4.67 -40.73
C ALA A 164 -21.64 5.01 -39.26
N ARG A 165 -22.91 5.00 -38.81
CA ARG A 165 -23.25 5.19 -37.39
C ARG A 165 -22.78 4.01 -36.54
N ALA A 166 -22.98 2.78 -36.99
CA ALA A 166 -22.50 1.59 -36.30
C ALA A 166 -20.96 1.60 -36.17
N ALA A 167 -20.24 1.96 -37.23
CA ALA A 167 -18.79 2.10 -37.22
C ALA A 167 -18.32 3.19 -36.25
N ARG A 168 -19.02 4.34 -36.17
CA ARG A 168 -18.71 5.39 -35.17
C ARG A 168 -18.88 4.89 -33.74
N VAL A 169 -20.01 4.24 -33.43
CA VAL A 169 -20.26 3.69 -32.09
C VAL A 169 -19.21 2.67 -31.72
N ALA A 170 -18.84 1.77 -32.64
CA ALA A 170 -17.77 0.80 -32.42
C ALA A 170 -16.40 1.47 -32.17
N ALA A 171 -16.08 2.52 -32.93
CA ALA A 171 -14.86 3.29 -32.73
C ALA A 171 -14.82 4.02 -31.38
N GLU A 172 -15.94 4.59 -30.94
CA GLU A 172 -16.07 5.24 -29.62
C GLU A 172 -15.91 4.24 -28.48
N GLN A 173 -16.51 3.04 -28.60
CA GLN A 173 -16.33 1.95 -27.64
C GLN A 173 -14.89 1.44 -27.59
N ALA A 174 -14.23 1.32 -28.74
CA ALA A 174 -12.82 0.94 -28.80
C ALA A 174 -11.92 2.01 -28.16
N ALA A 175 -12.20 3.30 -28.40
CA ALA A 175 -11.46 4.40 -27.81
C ALA A 175 -11.62 4.48 -26.29
N THR A 176 -12.85 4.30 -25.78
CA THR A 176 -13.13 4.28 -24.34
C THR A 176 -12.48 3.06 -23.66
N GLY A 177 -12.53 1.89 -24.30
CA GLY A 177 -11.82 0.69 -23.85
C GLY A 177 -10.30 0.88 -23.80
N ALA A 178 -9.71 1.49 -24.84
CA ALA A 178 -8.28 1.79 -24.88
C ALA A 178 -7.86 2.82 -23.82
N GLU A 179 -8.69 3.81 -23.51
CA GLU A 179 -8.46 4.76 -22.42
C GLU A 179 -8.54 4.08 -21.04
N ALA A 180 -9.50 3.19 -20.83
CA ALA A 180 -9.61 2.42 -19.59
C ALA A 180 -8.37 1.53 -19.36
N LEU A 181 -7.91 0.83 -20.39
CA LEU A 181 -6.68 0.02 -20.33
C LEU A 181 -5.44 0.88 -20.04
N ARG A 182 -5.34 2.09 -20.63
CA ARG A 182 -4.24 3.01 -20.35
C ARG A 182 -4.24 3.51 -18.91
N ARG A 183 -5.40 3.79 -18.33
CA ARG A 183 -5.52 4.17 -16.90
C ARG A 183 -5.13 3.01 -16.00
N GLN A 184 -5.67 1.82 -16.24
CA GLN A 184 -5.31 0.63 -15.49
C GLN A 184 -3.80 0.36 -15.53
N ALA A 185 -3.17 0.43 -16.70
CA ALA A 185 -1.73 0.25 -16.83
C ALA A 185 -0.91 1.33 -16.09
N ALA A 186 -1.44 2.57 -15.99
CA ALA A 186 -0.81 3.62 -15.20
C ALA A 186 -0.92 3.36 -13.70
N ASP A 187 -2.10 2.95 -13.23
CA ASP A 187 -2.36 2.60 -11.83
C ASP A 187 -1.52 1.39 -11.39
N ASP A 188 -1.43 0.35 -12.21
CA ASP A 188 -0.61 -0.84 -11.98
C ASP A 188 0.88 -0.47 -11.88
N ARG A 189 1.36 0.40 -12.80
CA ARG A 189 2.75 0.89 -12.78
C ARG A 189 3.03 1.70 -11.51
N ASP A 190 2.11 2.56 -11.10
CA ASP A 190 2.30 3.41 -9.93
C ASP A 190 2.23 2.59 -8.64
N THR A 191 1.41 1.55 -8.60
CA THR A 191 1.37 0.53 -7.54
C THR A 191 2.71 -0.22 -7.46
N ALA A 192 3.21 -0.76 -8.58
CA ALA A 192 4.51 -1.43 -8.63
C ALA A 192 5.67 -0.52 -8.20
N ARG A 193 5.62 0.78 -8.54
CA ARG A 193 6.61 1.77 -8.07
C ARG A 193 6.54 2.00 -6.56
N ALA A 194 5.34 2.06 -5.99
CA ALA A 194 5.14 2.18 -4.55
C ALA A 194 5.69 0.95 -3.82
N GLU A 195 5.39 -0.25 -4.30
CA GLU A 195 5.91 -1.51 -3.76
C GLU A 195 7.44 -1.57 -3.81
N VAL A 196 8.05 -1.24 -4.95
CA VAL A 196 9.53 -1.19 -5.08
C VAL A 196 10.14 -0.18 -4.10
N THR A 197 9.48 0.95 -3.88
CA THR A 197 9.94 1.97 -2.92
C THR A 197 9.83 1.47 -1.49
N ALA A 198 8.74 0.76 -1.15
CA ALA A 198 8.56 0.13 0.16
C ALA A 198 9.62 -0.93 0.42
N LEU A 199 9.82 -1.87 -0.52
CA LEU A 199 10.84 -2.92 -0.43
C LEU A 199 12.26 -2.36 -0.30
N ARG A 200 12.57 -1.24 -0.97
CA ARG A 200 13.85 -0.55 -0.79
C ARG A 200 14.04 -0.02 0.64
N ARG A 201 12.99 0.54 1.23
CA ARG A 201 13.02 1.03 2.63
C ARG A 201 13.18 -0.12 3.61
N GLU A 202 12.47 -1.22 3.40
CA GLU A 202 12.62 -2.45 4.19
C GLU A 202 14.03 -3.01 4.09
N LEU A 203 14.59 -3.11 2.87
CA LEU A 203 15.96 -3.56 2.67
C LEU A 203 16.98 -2.64 3.36
N GLU A 204 16.77 -1.32 3.33
CA GLU A 204 17.64 -0.37 4.02
C GLU A 204 17.52 -0.49 5.55
N ALA A 205 16.32 -0.72 6.08
CA ALA A 205 16.09 -0.98 7.49
C ALA A 205 16.78 -2.28 7.95
N GLU A 206 16.65 -3.36 7.17
CA GLU A 206 17.33 -4.63 7.42
C GLU A 206 18.86 -4.49 7.39
N ARG A 207 19.42 -3.72 6.46
CA ARG A 207 20.86 -3.44 6.43
C ARG A 207 21.31 -2.70 7.69
N ARG A 208 20.58 -1.67 8.12
CA ARG A 208 20.89 -0.94 9.37
C ARG A 208 20.82 -1.87 10.58
N TYR A 209 19.82 -2.75 10.63
CA TYR A 209 19.69 -3.75 11.68
C TYR A 209 20.88 -4.74 11.68
N GLN A 210 21.33 -5.20 10.51
CA GLN A 210 22.52 -6.05 10.38
C GLN A 210 23.80 -5.33 10.82
N ASP A 211 23.95 -4.04 10.49
CA ASP A 211 25.10 -3.23 10.93
C ASP A 211 25.10 -3.02 12.45
N GLU A 212 23.93 -2.80 13.05
CA GLU A 212 23.76 -2.71 14.50
C GLU A 212 24.11 -4.03 15.19
N LEU A 213 23.55 -5.14 14.71
CA LEU A 213 23.86 -6.47 15.24
C LEU A 213 25.36 -6.80 15.13
N SER A 214 26.00 -6.39 14.03
CA SER A 214 27.45 -6.56 13.84
C SER A 214 28.26 -5.74 14.85
N ARG A 215 27.87 -4.48 15.10
CA ARG A 215 28.49 -3.63 16.15
C ARG A 215 28.28 -4.20 17.55
N ASP A 216 27.11 -4.75 17.85
CA ASP A 216 26.84 -5.40 19.13
C ASP A 216 27.68 -6.68 19.29
N LEU A 217 27.85 -7.46 18.23
CA LEU A 217 28.74 -8.64 18.23
C LEU A 217 30.21 -8.25 18.44
N GLU A 218 30.68 -7.17 17.83
CA GLU A 218 32.03 -6.65 18.06
C GLU A 218 32.21 -6.17 19.50
N THR A 219 31.23 -5.43 20.02
CA THR A 219 31.22 -4.93 21.41
C THR A 219 31.23 -6.09 22.41
N THR A 220 30.41 -7.12 22.20
CA THR A 220 30.38 -8.31 23.07
C THR A 220 31.66 -9.13 22.97
N ARG A 221 32.27 -9.24 21.79
CA ARG A 221 33.60 -9.86 21.61
C ARG A 221 34.68 -9.08 22.36
N ALA A 222 34.70 -7.75 22.26
CA ALA A 222 35.65 -6.90 22.96
C ALA A 222 35.46 -7.01 24.49
N ALA A 223 34.22 -6.99 24.98
CA ALA A 223 33.91 -7.18 26.39
C ALA A 223 34.36 -8.57 26.90
N ARG A 224 34.14 -9.62 26.10
CA ARG A 224 34.62 -10.98 26.41
C ARG A 224 36.15 -11.06 26.45
N ALA A 225 36.83 -10.40 25.53
CA ALA A 225 38.30 -10.34 25.52
C ALA A 225 38.85 -9.59 26.75
N ALA A 226 38.24 -8.45 27.11
CA ALA A 226 38.60 -7.72 28.33
C ALA A 226 38.39 -8.56 29.59
N LEU A 227 37.24 -9.24 29.71
CA LEU A 227 36.97 -10.14 30.83
C LEU A 227 37.98 -11.29 30.92
N ALA A 228 38.42 -11.85 29.78
CA ALA A 228 39.46 -12.87 29.76
C ALA A 228 40.79 -12.34 30.31
N VAL A 229 41.20 -11.13 29.92
CA VAL A 229 42.41 -10.48 30.47
C VAL A 229 42.27 -10.21 31.97
N ASP A 230 41.10 -9.75 32.42
CA ASP A 230 40.88 -9.49 33.85
C ASP A 230 40.87 -10.78 34.67
N LEU A 231 40.33 -11.88 34.13
CA LEU A 231 40.43 -13.21 34.74
C LEU A 231 41.87 -13.71 34.83
N GLU A 232 42.68 -13.50 33.79
CA GLU A 232 44.11 -13.85 33.80
C GLU A 232 44.86 -13.05 34.88
N ARG A 233 44.65 -11.73 34.94
CA ARG A 233 45.22 -10.88 36.01
C ARG A 233 44.77 -11.31 37.40
N ALA A 234 43.50 -11.68 37.58
CA ALA A 234 42.99 -12.16 38.85
C ALA A 234 43.63 -13.49 39.26
N ALA A 235 43.86 -14.39 38.29
CA ALA A 235 44.58 -15.64 38.52
C ALA A 235 46.05 -15.39 38.92
N ASP A 236 46.75 -14.49 38.23
CA ASP A 236 48.13 -14.10 38.57
C ASP A 236 48.21 -13.46 39.96
N ALA A 237 47.28 -12.56 40.28
CA ALA A 237 47.20 -11.94 41.60
C ALA A 237 46.93 -12.98 42.70
N HIS A 238 46.03 -13.94 42.45
CA HIS A 238 45.77 -15.05 43.37
C HIS A 238 47.02 -15.91 43.58
N ALA A 239 47.74 -16.24 42.51
CA ALA A 239 48.99 -17.00 42.58
C ALA A 239 50.08 -16.25 43.37
N ALA A 240 50.17 -14.93 43.22
CA ALA A 240 51.09 -14.08 43.99
C ALA A 240 50.72 -14.07 45.48
N VAL A 241 49.45 -13.89 45.82
CA VAL A 241 48.97 -13.96 47.22
C VAL A 241 49.23 -15.34 47.82
N GLU A 242 49.00 -16.43 47.08
CA GLU A 242 49.35 -17.76 47.55
C GLU A 242 50.86 -17.92 47.80
N ALA A 243 51.71 -17.36 46.94
CA ALA A 243 53.16 -17.41 47.12
C ALA A 243 53.59 -16.62 48.36
N GLU A 244 53.07 -15.41 48.56
CA GLU A 244 53.33 -14.57 49.73
C GLU A 244 52.81 -15.23 51.02
N LEU A 245 51.65 -15.90 50.97
CA LEU A 245 51.14 -16.67 52.09
C LEU A 245 52.05 -17.87 52.41
N ARG A 246 52.52 -18.61 51.39
CA ARG A 246 53.50 -19.70 51.59
C ARG A 246 54.78 -19.16 52.23
N GLU A 247 55.31 -18.05 51.74
CA GLU A 247 56.50 -17.41 52.30
C GLU A 247 56.27 -16.98 53.74
N SER A 248 55.15 -16.31 54.03
CA SER A 248 54.76 -15.90 55.39
C SER A 248 54.63 -17.10 56.35
N VAL A 249 54.05 -18.21 55.89
CA VAL A 249 53.96 -19.45 56.67
C VAL A 249 55.35 -20.02 56.93
N THR A 250 56.24 -20.03 55.94
CA THR A 250 57.63 -20.49 56.15
C THR A 250 58.42 -19.58 57.10
N ALA A 251 58.25 -18.26 57.00
CA ALA A 251 58.87 -17.28 57.89
C ALA A 251 58.34 -17.40 59.31
N LEU A 252 57.03 -17.61 59.49
CA LEU A 252 56.43 -17.86 60.80
C LEU A 252 56.93 -19.17 61.41
N ALA A 253 57.07 -20.23 60.61
CA ALA A 253 57.64 -21.50 61.06
C ALA A 253 59.11 -21.34 61.50
N ALA A 254 59.91 -20.58 60.75
CA ALA A 254 61.28 -20.24 61.13
C ALA A 254 61.33 -19.43 62.43
N ALA A 255 60.51 -18.38 62.55
CA ALA A 255 60.42 -17.56 63.77
C ALA A 255 59.95 -18.37 65.00
N HIS A 256 59.04 -19.34 64.82
CA HIS A 256 58.67 -20.29 65.86
C HIS A 256 59.84 -21.19 66.25
N GLY A 257 60.64 -21.65 65.28
CA GLY A 257 61.89 -22.38 65.52
C GLY A 257 62.90 -21.56 66.33
N ASP A 258 63.19 -20.34 65.91
CA ASP A 258 64.10 -19.41 66.61
C ASP A 258 63.62 -19.12 68.03
N LEU A 259 62.32 -18.91 68.22
CA LEU A 259 61.73 -18.71 69.55
C LEU A 259 61.87 -19.95 70.44
N ALA A 260 61.73 -21.15 69.87
CA ALA A 260 61.96 -22.39 70.60
C ALA A 260 63.42 -22.51 71.04
N THR A 261 64.38 -22.23 70.15
CA THR A 261 65.81 -22.19 70.48
C THR A 261 66.12 -21.16 71.56
N SER A 262 65.61 -19.93 71.42
CA SER A 262 65.79 -18.88 72.44
C SER A 262 65.19 -19.27 73.80
N ARG A 263 64.07 -19.98 73.83
CA ARG A 263 63.48 -20.53 75.07
C ARG A 263 64.37 -21.61 75.68
N GLU A 264 64.98 -22.48 74.88
CA GLU A 264 65.92 -23.49 75.37
C GLU A 264 67.20 -22.86 75.91
N GLU A 265 67.76 -21.88 75.21
CA GLU A 265 68.92 -21.10 75.65
C GLU A 265 68.63 -20.35 76.95
N THR A 266 67.50 -19.66 77.05
CA THR A 266 67.10 -18.98 78.31
C THR A 266 66.83 -19.96 79.44
N ALA A 267 66.27 -21.14 79.17
CA ALA A 267 66.13 -22.21 80.17
C ALA A 267 67.48 -22.79 80.59
N ALA A 268 68.45 -22.93 79.68
CA ALA A 268 69.82 -23.33 79.98
C ALA A 268 70.53 -22.28 80.84
N ALA A 269 70.46 -21.00 80.46
CA ALA A 269 71.03 -19.89 81.22
C ALA A 269 70.42 -19.78 82.63
N ARG A 270 69.11 -20.02 82.80
CA ARG A 270 68.46 -20.08 84.12
C ARG A 270 68.99 -21.24 84.96
N ARG A 271 69.20 -22.43 84.37
CA ARG A 271 69.80 -23.58 85.07
C ARG A 271 71.23 -23.29 85.50
N GLU A 272 72.01 -22.64 84.64
CA GLU A 272 73.38 -22.22 84.94
C GLU A 272 73.44 -21.18 86.07
N LEU A 273 72.57 -20.17 86.02
CA LEU A 273 72.44 -19.17 87.08
C LEU A 273 72.02 -19.79 88.41
N ALA A 274 71.06 -20.72 88.40
CA ALA A 274 70.65 -21.46 89.59
C ALA A 274 71.81 -22.29 90.17
N ALA A 275 72.60 -22.94 89.31
CA ALA A 275 73.79 -23.68 89.73
C ALA A 275 74.90 -22.76 90.28
N GLN A 276 75.07 -21.55 89.73
CA GLN A 276 75.99 -20.54 90.29
C GLN A 276 75.51 -20.03 91.66
N GLN A 277 74.22 -19.73 91.82
CA GLN A 277 73.63 -19.33 93.09
C GLN A 277 73.80 -20.42 94.16
N GLN A 278 73.60 -21.68 93.79
CA GLN A 278 73.81 -22.80 94.70
C GLN A 278 75.29 -22.93 95.11
N ARG A 279 76.22 -22.84 94.15
CA ARG A 279 77.67 -22.82 94.44
C ARG A 279 78.04 -21.68 95.40
N THR A 280 77.43 -20.52 95.25
CA THR A 280 77.66 -19.36 96.13
C THR A 280 77.16 -19.65 97.55
N ARG A 281 75.95 -20.22 97.70
CA ARG A 281 75.42 -20.64 99.01
C ARG A 281 76.28 -21.71 99.68
N ASP A 282 76.78 -22.67 98.91
CA ASP A 282 77.67 -23.72 99.39
C ASP A 282 79.02 -23.12 99.85
N GLN A 283 79.54 -22.11 99.13
CA GLN A 283 80.72 -21.34 99.56
C GLN A 283 80.46 -20.52 100.83
N GLU A 284 79.31 -19.87 100.96
CA GLU A 284 78.91 -19.12 102.15
C GLU A 284 78.81 -20.04 103.36
N THR A 285 78.14 -21.19 103.23
CA THR A 285 78.03 -22.18 104.30
C THR A 285 79.40 -22.79 104.67
N ALA A 286 80.26 -23.08 103.69
CA ALA A 286 81.64 -23.51 103.96
C ALA A 286 82.44 -22.43 104.70
N THR A 287 82.27 -21.16 104.34
CA THR A 287 82.93 -20.02 105.02
C THR A 287 82.45 -19.85 106.45
N VAL A 288 81.15 -19.99 106.70
CA VAL A 288 80.57 -20.00 108.06
C VAL A 288 81.13 -21.14 108.89
N ARG A 289 81.26 -22.34 108.31
CA ARG A 289 81.85 -23.50 108.98
C ARG A 289 83.32 -23.26 109.38
N VAL A 290 84.14 -22.75 108.46
CA VAL A 290 85.55 -22.41 108.74
C VAL A 290 85.66 -21.33 109.82
N ARG A 291 84.77 -20.33 109.83
CA ARG A 291 84.75 -19.31 110.90
C ARG A 291 84.38 -19.91 112.27
N ALA A 292 83.43 -20.84 112.31
CA ALA A 292 83.05 -21.53 113.54
C ALA A 292 84.19 -22.41 114.07
N GLU A 293 84.88 -23.14 113.19
CA GLU A 293 86.07 -23.94 113.53
C GLU A 293 87.20 -23.06 114.09
N LEU A 294 87.47 -21.92 113.45
CA LEU A 294 88.48 -20.95 113.93
C LEU A 294 88.11 -20.34 115.30
N ALA A 295 86.82 -20.08 115.55
CA ALA A 295 86.34 -19.60 116.83
C ALA A 295 86.50 -20.66 117.94
N ALA A 296 86.22 -21.93 117.64
CA ALA A 296 86.43 -23.05 118.56
C ALA A 296 87.92 -23.24 118.90
N GLU A 297 88.81 -23.14 117.91
CA GLU A 297 90.26 -23.23 118.16
C GLU A 297 90.78 -22.05 118.99
N ARG A 298 90.29 -20.83 118.77
CA ARG A 298 90.63 -19.67 119.63
C ARG A 298 90.18 -19.87 121.08
N ALA A 299 89.00 -20.47 121.29
CA ALA A 299 88.51 -20.80 122.63
C ALA A 299 89.39 -21.86 123.32
N ARG A 300 89.83 -22.89 122.58
CA ARG A 300 90.79 -23.89 123.09
C ARG A 300 92.13 -23.29 123.49
N VAL A 301 92.69 -22.40 122.66
CA VAL A 301 93.93 -21.68 122.98
C VAL A 301 93.75 -20.84 124.24
N ALA A 302 92.66 -20.07 124.36
CA ALA A 302 92.38 -19.27 125.56
C ALA A 302 92.29 -20.13 126.83
N GLN A 303 91.60 -21.28 126.75
CA GLN A 303 91.48 -22.22 127.85
C GLN A 303 92.84 -22.78 128.30
N LEU A 304 93.67 -23.25 127.35
CA LEU A 304 95.02 -23.76 127.64
C LEU A 304 95.93 -22.68 128.24
N THR A 305 95.73 -21.40 127.89
CA THR A 305 96.50 -20.29 128.44
C THR A 305 96.16 -20.04 129.91
N THR A 306 94.89 -20.16 130.27
CA THR A 306 94.41 -20.08 131.66
C THR A 306 94.92 -21.24 132.50
N GLU A 307 94.84 -22.48 131.99
CA GLU A 307 95.35 -23.68 132.68
C GLU A 307 96.87 -23.58 132.96
N LEU A 308 97.64 -22.99 132.03
CA LEU A 308 99.07 -22.73 132.22
C LEU A 308 99.36 -21.65 133.28
N ALA A 309 98.50 -20.63 133.40
CA ALA A 309 98.61 -19.59 134.43
C ALA A 309 98.32 -20.16 135.82
N ASP A 310 97.30 -21.01 135.94
CA ASP A 310 96.93 -21.69 137.18
C ASP A 310 98.03 -22.66 137.66
N ALA A 311 98.64 -23.41 136.73
CA ALA A 311 99.76 -24.29 137.04
C ALA A 311 100.99 -23.54 137.58
N ARG A 312 101.27 -22.34 137.06
CA ARG A 312 102.37 -21.48 137.55
C ARG A 312 102.09 -20.89 138.93
N ALA A 313 100.84 -20.50 139.19
CA ALA A 313 100.42 -20.03 140.52
C ALA A 313 100.55 -21.13 141.57
N LEU A 314 100.19 -22.37 141.22
CA LEU A 314 100.33 -23.53 142.11
C LEU A 314 101.80 -23.87 142.40
N ALA A 315 102.69 -23.74 141.40
CA ALA A 315 104.13 -23.92 141.61
C ALA A 315 104.71 -22.85 142.55
N GLY A 316 104.23 -21.60 142.47
CA GLY A 316 104.63 -20.51 143.36
C GLY A 316 104.21 -20.73 144.82
N THR A 317 103.03 -21.33 145.07
CA THR A 317 102.57 -21.62 146.44
C THR A 317 103.32 -22.78 147.10
N VAL A 318 103.74 -23.78 146.32
CA VAL A 318 104.59 -24.89 146.80
C VAL A 318 105.98 -24.39 147.19
N ALA A 319 106.62 -23.56 146.36
CA ALA A 319 107.93 -22.98 146.66
C ALA A 319 107.93 -22.12 147.94
N ALA A 320 106.85 -21.37 148.20
CA ALA A 320 106.69 -20.59 149.43
C ALA A 320 106.51 -21.48 150.69
N ARG A 321 105.87 -22.64 150.54
CA ARG A 321 105.71 -23.62 151.63
C ARG A 321 107.02 -24.30 152.00
N ASP A 322 107.86 -24.65 151.03
CA ASP A 322 109.15 -25.28 151.28
C ASP A 322 110.11 -24.33 152.02
N ALA A 323 110.14 -23.04 151.65
CA ALA A 323 110.94 -22.04 152.34
C ALA A 323 110.52 -21.85 153.82
N ALA A 324 109.21 -21.92 154.11
CA ALA A 324 108.70 -21.85 155.48
C ALA A 324 109.10 -23.07 156.33
N ILE A 325 109.16 -24.27 155.74
CA ILE A 325 109.57 -25.50 156.43
C ILE A 325 111.06 -25.46 156.80
N VAL A 326 111.92 -24.95 155.91
CA VAL A 326 113.35 -24.78 156.19
C VAL A 326 113.55 -23.82 157.36
N HIS A 327 112.86 -22.67 157.35
CA HIS A 327 112.95 -21.67 158.41
C HIS A 327 112.51 -22.21 159.79
N LEU A 328 111.42 -22.99 159.83
CA LEU A 328 110.93 -23.61 161.06
C LEU A 328 111.92 -24.65 161.64
N ASN A 329 112.64 -25.38 160.79
CA ASN A 329 113.64 -26.35 161.24
C ASN A 329 114.87 -25.67 161.85
N GLU A 330 115.34 -24.57 161.28
CA GLU A 330 116.44 -23.78 161.84
C GLU A 330 116.10 -23.27 163.25
N GLN A 331 114.89 -22.74 163.44
CA GLN A 331 114.40 -22.30 164.75
C GLN A 331 114.35 -23.44 165.78
N LEU A 332 113.91 -24.63 165.38
CA LEU A 332 113.85 -25.82 166.26
C LEU A 332 115.25 -26.30 166.68
N THR A 333 116.25 -26.10 165.83
CA THR A 333 117.63 -26.50 166.09
C THR A 333 118.30 -25.54 167.06
N ALA A 334 118.04 -24.23 166.92
CA ALA A 334 118.49 -23.19 167.84
C ALA A 334 117.90 -23.37 169.25
N LEU A 335 116.58 -23.61 169.36
CA LEU A 335 115.90 -23.83 170.64
C LEU A 335 116.38 -25.11 171.35
N ARG A 336 116.77 -26.15 170.60
CA ARG A 336 117.36 -27.37 171.17
C ARG A 336 118.75 -27.12 171.76
N ALA A 337 119.56 -26.27 171.12
CA ALA A 337 120.88 -25.90 171.61
C ALA A 337 120.80 -25.07 172.90
N GLU A 338 119.88 -24.10 172.97
CA GLU A 338 119.64 -23.27 174.16
C GLU A 338 119.19 -24.11 175.37
N ARG A 339 118.27 -25.05 175.15
CA ARG A 339 117.80 -25.96 176.21
C ARG A 339 118.92 -26.87 176.72
N ASN A 340 119.80 -27.37 175.85
CA ASN A 340 120.94 -28.17 176.29
C ASN A 340 121.96 -27.35 177.10
N ALA A 341 122.17 -26.08 176.74
CA ALA A 341 123.00 -25.16 177.50
C ALA A 341 122.42 -24.85 178.90
N ALA A 342 121.10 -24.68 179.01
CA ALA A 342 120.41 -24.47 180.28
C ALA A 342 120.49 -25.71 181.21
N VAL A 343 120.40 -26.92 180.65
CA VAL A 343 120.55 -28.18 181.42
C VAL A 343 121.99 -28.35 181.94
N ALA A 344 123.00 -27.96 181.16
CA ALA A 344 124.39 -27.99 181.60
C ALA A 344 124.67 -26.98 182.74
N GLN A 345 124.07 -25.77 182.66
CA GLN A 345 124.14 -24.78 183.74
C GLN A 345 123.46 -25.25 185.04
N ALA A 346 122.31 -25.95 184.93
CA ALA A 346 121.65 -26.55 186.09
C ALA A 346 122.51 -27.65 186.75
N GLY A 347 123.23 -28.44 185.95
CA GLY A 347 124.20 -29.42 186.46
C GLY A 347 125.39 -28.80 187.19
N GLN A 348 125.92 -27.67 186.69
CA GLN A 348 127.01 -26.94 187.33
C GLN A 348 126.59 -26.32 188.68
N LEU A 349 125.39 -25.77 188.78
CA LEU A 349 124.87 -25.20 190.03
C LEU A 349 124.64 -26.29 191.10
N ALA A 350 124.18 -27.48 190.72
CA ALA A 350 124.03 -28.60 191.64
C ALA A 350 125.38 -29.10 192.21
N GLY A 351 126.43 -29.11 191.38
CA GLY A 351 127.79 -29.43 191.82
C GLY A 351 128.38 -28.39 192.78
N GLN A 352 128.09 -27.10 192.56
CA GLN A 352 128.56 -26.02 193.43
C GLN A 352 127.91 -26.06 194.81
N VAL A 353 126.62 -26.42 194.92
CA VAL A 353 125.93 -26.58 196.21
C VAL A 353 126.46 -27.77 197.00
N SER A 354 126.79 -28.88 196.32
CA SER A 354 127.35 -30.08 196.98
C SER A 354 128.76 -29.82 197.53
N ASN A 355 129.60 -29.08 196.80
CA ASN A 355 130.93 -28.71 197.26
C ASN A 355 130.92 -27.70 198.43
N LEU A 356 129.94 -26.79 198.47
CA LEU A 356 129.79 -25.86 199.59
C LEU A 356 129.39 -26.59 200.89
N ALA A 357 128.56 -27.64 200.78
CA ALA A 357 128.17 -28.47 201.92
C ALA A 357 129.36 -29.27 202.50
N SER A 358 130.25 -29.79 201.65
CA SER A 358 131.46 -30.49 202.08
C SER A 358 132.54 -29.58 202.67
N ALA A 359 132.62 -28.32 202.22
CA ALA A 359 133.57 -27.34 202.78
C ALA A 359 133.19 -26.89 204.20
N LEU A 360 131.90 -26.76 204.51
CA LEU A 360 131.43 -26.42 205.85
C LEU A 360 131.65 -27.54 206.87
N ALA A 361 131.70 -28.80 206.45
CA ALA A 361 132.02 -29.94 207.33
C ALA A 361 133.51 -29.98 207.76
N ASN A 362 134.43 -29.42 206.96
CA ASN A 362 135.87 -29.53 207.22
C ASN A 362 136.46 -28.37 208.03
N LEU A 363 135.82 -27.20 208.04
CA LEU A 363 136.28 -26.04 208.82
C LEU A 363 135.98 -26.13 210.32
N GLY A 364 135.23 -27.15 210.77
CA GLY A 364 135.05 -27.41 212.21
C GLY A 364 136.13 -28.29 212.87
N SER A 365 137.03 -28.93 212.10
CA SER A 365 137.83 -30.04 212.63
C SER A 365 139.31 -29.76 212.97
N ARG A 366 139.96 -28.65 212.57
CA ARG A 366 141.42 -28.50 212.83
C ARG A 366 141.90 -27.06 213.09
N ALA A 367 142.57 -26.92 214.26
CA ALA A 367 143.47 -25.86 214.77
C ALA A 367 142.80 -24.66 215.46
N THR A 368 143.02 -24.37 216.76
CA THR A 368 144.31 -24.38 217.48
C THR A 368 144.27 -24.81 218.98
N HIS A 369 145.00 -25.89 219.31
CA HIS A 369 145.80 -26.03 220.54
C HIS A 369 147.26 -26.07 220.09
N GLY A 370 148.10 -25.25 220.75
CA GLY A 370 149.52 -25.49 221.00
C GLY A 370 150.50 -25.53 219.82
N GLY A 371 151.25 -24.43 219.65
CA GLY A 371 152.54 -24.30 220.35
C GLY A 371 153.81 -24.80 219.63
N SER A 372 154.83 -23.91 219.71
CA SER A 372 156.30 -24.14 219.77
C SER A 372 157.03 -24.57 218.48
N ASP A 373 158.22 -24.07 218.12
CA ASP A 373 159.14 -23.06 218.68
C ASP A 373 160.23 -22.66 217.65
N SER A 374 160.84 -21.49 217.90
CA SER A 374 162.22 -21.00 217.65
C SER A 374 162.91 -20.99 216.26
N GLY A 375 163.43 -19.80 215.95
CA GLY A 375 164.32 -19.41 214.84
C GLY A 375 164.25 -17.91 214.60
#